data_AF-A0ABD2PZ15-F1
#
_entry.id   AF-A0ABD2PZ15-F1
#
_cell.length_a   1.000
_cell.length_b   1.000
_cell.length_c   1.000
_cell.angle_alpha   90.00
_cell.angle_beta   90.00
_cell.angle_gamma   90.00
#
_symmetry.space_group_name_H-M   'P 1'
#
loop_
_entity.id
_entity.type
_entity.pdbx_description
1 polymer ?
#
loop_
_entity_poly.entity_id
_entity_poly.type
_entity_poly.pdbx_seq_one_letter_code
_entity_poly.pdbx_strand_id
1 'polypeptide(L)'
;MQSENCNNLAKTPEDSKQVAATSQLEPKEENLMQQGNKIFEYIDNYRKNIRNLRVCPDVVPGFMSQQIPEDPPVKAETLDDIMRDVTDKILPGLVHWTSPYMHAYFPAQTSTPSILAEALSAAINSICFTWASSPSGTELEMIVMDWLARMIDLPDKFIHANTSTSGGGTILTTCSEATLNSMMAARKRAIDQLRVMNMDECYHESDTVINAKLVAYVSEMAHSSLKKNAQICMFRLQALPVDETTGGLRGATLLRQMYKDISLGLVPFYVCATLGTTGCCTFDHLDEICDT
;
A
#
# COMPACT_ATOMS: atom_id res chain seq x y z
N MET A 1 -22.56 57.88 -9.28
CA MET A 1 -21.42 58.67 -9.81
C MET A 1 -20.24 57.72 -9.84
N GLN A 2 -20.08 56.92 -10.90
CA GLN A 2 -19.25 57.22 -12.09
C GLN A 2 -17.83 57.70 -11.73
N SER A 3 -16.86 56.81 -11.94
CA SER A 3 -15.60 56.99 -12.70
C SER A 3 -14.74 55.73 -12.47
N GLU A 4 -14.02 55.14 -13.41
CA GLU A 4 -13.85 55.36 -14.85
C GLU A 4 -13.15 54.12 -15.43
N ASN A 5 -13.35 53.91 -16.73
CA ASN A 5 -12.73 52.91 -17.58
C ASN A 5 -11.19 52.91 -17.51
N CYS A 6 -10.59 51.72 -17.46
CA CYS A 6 -9.34 51.41 -18.15
C CYS A 6 -9.27 49.91 -18.43
N ASN A 7 -9.51 49.53 -19.69
CA ASN A 7 -8.63 48.65 -20.49
C ASN A 7 -9.35 48.15 -21.75
N ASN A 8 -9.41 49.03 -22.74
CA ASN A 8 -9.38 48.62 -24.14
C ASN A 8 -7.91 48.37 -24.51
N LEU A 9 -7.47 47.11 -24.48
CA LEU A 9 -6.23 46.71 -25.13
C LEU A 9 -6.60 45.98 -26.42
N ALA A 10 -6.25 46.58 -27.54
CA ALA A 10 -6.38 46.00 -28.86
C ALA A 10 -5.50 44.75 -28.95
N LYS A 11 -6.11 43.59 -29.24
CA LYS A 11 -5.40 42.34 -29.50
C LYS A 11 -4.59 42.49 -30.78
N THR A 12 -3.27 42.34 -30.69
CA THR A 12 -2.41 42.34 -31.87
C THR A 12 -2.48 40.98 -32.59
N PRO A 13 -2.11 40.90 -33.89
CA PRO A 13 -2.06 39.62 -34.62
C PRO A 13 -1.05 38.59 -34.05
N GLU A 14 -0.13 39.03 -33.18
CA GLU A 14 0.80 38.15 -32.46
C GLU A 14 0.14 37.50 -31.24
N ASP A 15 -0.73 38.22 -30.51
CA ASP A 15 -1.51 37.67 -29.39
C ASP A 15 -2.44 36.53 -29.84
N SER A 16 -3.00 36.61 -31.05
CA SER A 16 -3.86 35.57 -31.60
C SER A 16 -3.11 34.30 -32.03
N LYS A 17 -1.81 34.39 -32.35
CA LYS A 17 -0.95 33.21 -32.59
C LYS A 17 -0.52 32.53 -31.28
N GLN A 18 -0.32 33.30 -30.22
CA GLN A 18 0.07 32.77 -28.92
C GLN A 18 -1.10 32.07 -28.21
N VAL A 19 -2.32 32.61 -28.33
CA VAL A 19 -3.56 31.97 -27.85
C VAL A 19 -3.89 30.67 -28.63
N ALA A 20 -3.54 30.60 -29.91
CA ALA A 20 -3.74 29.39 -30.72
C ALA A 20 -2.76 28.25 -30.36
N ALA A 21 -1.58 28.56 -29.82
CA ALA A 21 -0.61 27.55 -29.38
C ALA A 21 -0.98 26.94 -28.00
N THR A 22 -1.62 27.73 -27.12
CA THR A 22 -2.16 27.25 -25.84
C THR A 22 -3.41 26.36 -26.00
N SER A 23 -4.13 26.47 -27.12
CA SER A 23 -5.35 25.69 -27.40
C SER A 23 -5.13 24.17 -27.59
N GLN A 24 -3.90 23.71 -27.87
CA GLN A 24 -3.63 22.27 -28.04
C GLN A 24 -3.40 21.54 -26.71
N LEU A 25 -3.22 22.28 -25.61
CA LEU A 25 -2.98 21.75 -24.26
C LEU A 25 -4.21 21.86 -23.36
N GLU A 26 -5.24 22.60 -23.76
CA GLU A 26 -6.52 22.59 -23.07
C GLU A 26 -7.22 21.25 -23.35
N PRO A 27 -7.66 20.51 -22.31
CA PRO A 27 -8.51 19.35 -22.51
C PRO A 27 -9.69 19.78 -23.36
N LYS A 28 -9.92 19.09 -24.48
CA LYS A 28 -11.19 19.25 -25.19
C LYS A 28 -12.31 18.95 -24.19
N GLU A 29 -13.44 19.64 -24.31
CA GLU A 29 -14.60 19.45 -23.43
C GLU A 29 -15.06 17.98 -23.51
N GLU A 30 -14.54 17.15 -22.61
CA GLU A 30 -14.87 15.74 -22.52
C GLU A 30 -16.17 15.61 -21.75
N ASN A 31 -17.15 14.93 -22.35
CA ASN A 31 -18.44 14.70 -21.70
C ASN A 31 -18.30 13.58 -20.65
N LEU A 32 -17.79 13.96 -19.47
CA LEU A 32 -17.59 13.08 -18.32
C LEU A 32 -18.85 12.26 -17.99
N MET A 33 -20.04 12.87 -18.06
CA MET A 33 -21.28 12.19 -17.76
C MET A 33 -21.56 11.06 -18.75
N GLN A 34 -21.44 11.33 -20.05
CA GLN A 34 -21.67 10.32 -21.08
C GLN A 34 -20.63 9.19 -21.00
N GLN A 35 -19.35 9.53 -20.88
CA GLN A 35 -18.26 8.56 -20.83
C GLN A 35 -18.25 7.76 -19.53
N GLY A 36 -18.48 8.42 -18.39
CA GLY A 36 -18.58 7.80 -17.08
C GLY A 36 -19.74 6.81 -17.01
N ASN A 37 -20.92 7.16 -17.53
CA ASN A 37 -22.06 6.25 -17.58
C ASN A 37 -21.74 4.97 -18.37
N LYS A 38 -21.08 5.09 -19.54
CA LYS A 38 -20.64 3.92 -20.32
C LYS A 38 -19.71 2.99 -19.50
N ILE A 39 -18.77 3.56 -18.76
CA ILE A 39 -17.84 2.79 -17.91
C ILE A 39 -18.59 2.12 -16.76
N PHE A 40 -19.48 2.82 -16.07
CA PHE A 40 -20.25 2.23 -14.96
C PHE A 40 -21.21 1.13 -15.42
N GLU A 41 -21.85 1.29 -16.59
CA GLU A 41 -22.65 0.23 -17.21
C GLU A 41 -21.81 -1.02 -17.51
N TYR A 42 -20.60 -0.84 -18.05
CA TYR A 42 -19.66 -1.93 -18.29
C TYR A 42 -19.26 -2.64 -16.98
N ILE A 43 -18.91 -1.89 -15.93
CA ILE A 43 -18.53 -2.43 -14.62
C ILE A 43 -19.69 -3.24 -14.02
N ASP A 44 -20.91 -2.71 -14.05
CA ASP A 44 -22.10 -3.40 -13.54
C ASP A 44 -22.36 -4.70 -14.30
N ASN A 45 -22.28 -4.66 -15.64
CA ASN A 45 -22.43 -5.85 -16.48
C ASN A 45 -21.34 -6.91 -16.21
N TYR A 46 -20.07 -6.49 -16.10
CA TYR A 46 -18.96 -7.37 -15.74
C TYR A 46 -19.19 -8.07 -14.40
N ARG A 47 -19.58 -7.31 -13.36
CA ARG A 47 -19.82 -7.87 -12.02
C ARG A 47 -21.01 -8.82 -11.99
N LYS A 48 -22.08 -8.55 -12.74
CA LYS A 48 -23.24 -9.45 -12.88
C LYS A 48 -22.86 -10.78 -13.55
N ASN A 49 -21.94 -10.74 -14.51
CA ASN A 49 -21.55 -11.90 -15.31
C ASN A 49 -20.26 -12.60 -14.85
N ILE A 50 -19.61 -12.13 -13.78
CA ILE A 50 -18.31 -12.64 -13.31
C ILE A 50 -18.27 -14.15 -13.08
N ARG A 51 -19.41 -14.77 -12.70
CA ARG A 51 -19.55 -16.22 -12.50
C ARG A 51 -19.40 -17.03 -13.79
N ASN A 52 -19.72 -16.42 -14.93
CA ASN A 52 -19.66 -17.06 -16.23
C ASN A 52 -18.27 -16.96 -16.86
N LEU A 53 -17.35 -16.18 -16.26
CA LEU A 53 -16.00 -15.98 -16.75
C LEU A 53 -15.05 -17.03 -16.13
N ARG A 54 -14.13 -17.55 -16.96
CA ARG A 54 -13.09 -18.50 -16.53
C ARG A 54 -12.11 -17.78 -15.61
N VAL A 55 -11.97 -18.22 -14.35
CA VAL A 55 -11.15 -17.54 -13.33
C VAL A 55 -9.72 -17.29 -13.77
N CYS A 56 -9.05 -18.34 -14.29
CA CYS A 56 -7.66 -18.26 -14.74
C CYS A 56 -7.61 -18.29 -16.27
N PRO A 57 -6.98 -17.30 -16.93
CA PRO A 57 -6.95 -17.19 -18.38
C PRO A 57 -6.13 -18.33 -19.02
N ASP A 58 -6.39 -18.60 -20.29
CA ASP A 58 -5.70 -19.63 -21.08
C ASP A 58 -4.65 -19.00 -22.01
N VAL A 59 -3.65 -18.38 -21.40
CA VAL A 59 -2.65 -17.59 -22.12
C VAL A 59 -1.25 -17.92 -21.64
N VAL A 60 -0.26 -17.65 -22.49
CA VAL A 60 1.16 -17.83 -22.19
C VAL A 60 1.87 -16.48 -22.03
N PRO A 61 2.99 -16.41 -21.28
CA PRO A 61 3.77 -15.18 -21.15
C PRO A 61 4.08 -14.56 -22.52
N GLY A 62 3.82 -13.26 -22.66
CA GLY A 62 4.01 -12.52 -23.91
C GLY A 62 2.78 -12.40 -24.81
N PHE A 63 1.64 -13.05 -24.51
CA PHE A 63 0.45 -12.98 -25.38
C PHE A 63 -0.04 -11.55 -25.66
N MET A 64 0.06 -10.64 -24.69
CA MET A 64 -0.46 -9.28 -24.80
C MET A 64 0.28 -8.43 -25.85
N SER A 65 1.59 -8.64 -26.04
CA SER A 65 2.36 -7.89 -27.04
C SER A 65 1.95 -8.21 -28.48
N GLN A 66 1.19 -9.30 -28.69
CA GLN A 66 0.62 -9.65 -29.99
C GLN A 66 -0.76 -9.01 -30.21
N GLN A 67 -1.37 -8.43 -29.18
CA GLN A 67 -2.72 -7.84 -29.22
C GLN A 67 -2.70 -6.31 -29.32
N ILE A 68 -1.61 -5.68 -28.90
CA ILE A 68 -1.45 -4.23 -28.77
C ILE A 68 -0.38 -3.74 -29.77
N PRO A 69 -0.53 -2.54 -30.37
CA PRO A 69 0.51 -1.95 -31.20
C PRO A 69 1.86 -1.80 -30.47
N GLU A 70 2.96 -1.87 -31.21
CA GLU A 70 4.32 -1.71 -30.66
C GLU A 70 4.58 -0.27 -30.18
N ASP A 71 4.05 0.71 -30.90
CA ASP A 71 4.22 2.13 -30.61
C ASP A 71 2.90 2.77 -30.11
N PRO A 72 2.96 3.77 -29.22
CA PRO A 72 1.79 4.52 -28.79
C PRO A 72 1.16 5.31 -29.95
N PRO A 73 -0.16 5.56 -29.92
CA PRO A 73 -0.83 6.26 -31.00
C PRO A 73 -0.43 7.74 -31.04
N VAL A 74 -0.14 8.26 -32.24
CA VAL A 74 0.19 9.69 -32.45
C VAL A 74 -1.05 10.58 -32.33
N LYS A 75 -2.24 10.01 -32.52
CA LYS A 75 -3.53 10.70 -32.43
C LYS A 75 -4.39 10.00 -31.39
N ALA A 76 -5.23 10.77 -30.70
CA ALA A 76 -6.18 10.22 -29.74
C ALA A 76 -7.11 9.19 -30.41
N GLU A 77 -7.32 8.07 -29.73
CA GLU A 77 -8.31 7.05 -30.07
C GLU A 77 -9.63 7.34 -29.36
N THR A 78 -10.72 6.76 -29.86
CA THR A 78 -12.03 6.96 -29.25
C THR A 78 -12.19 6.06 -28.01
N LEU A 79 -13.00 6.49 -27.03
CA LEU A 79 -13.33 5.66 -25.87
C LEU A 79 -13.99 4.33 -26.30
N ASP A 80 -14.78 4.33 -27.38
CA ASP A 80 -15.45 3.13 -27.86
C ASP A 80 -14.44 2.11 -28.43
N ASP A 81 -13.38 2.57 -29.09
CA ASP A 81 -12.27 1.70 -29.53
C ASP A 81 -11.50 1.12 -28.33
N ILE A 82 -11.22 1.96 -27.32
CA ILE A 82 -10.53 1.54 -26.10
C ILE A 82 -11.36 0.51 -25.33
N MET A 83 -12.66 0.74 -25.15
CA MET A 83 -13.56 -0.17 -24.43
C MET A 83 -13.77 -1.50 -25.17
N ARG A 84 -13.76 -1.47 -26.51
CA ARG A 84 -13.73 -2.69 -27.33
C ARG A 84 -12.46 -3.48 -27.03
N ASP A 85 -11.30 -2.84 -27.02
CA ASP A 85 -10.03 -3.50 -26.70
C ASP A 85 -9.97 -4.02 -25.25
N VAL A 86 -10.57 -3.32 -24.29
CA VAL A 86 -10.74 -3.83 -22.91
C VAL A 86 -11.50 -5.16 -22.91
N THR A 87 -12.54 -5.28 -23.73
CA THR A 87 -13.36 -6.50 -23.82
C THR A 87 -12.66 -7.61 -24.59
N ASP A 88 -12.08 -7.28 -25.76
CA ASP A 88 -11.60 -8.26 -26.73
C ASP A 88 -10.17 -8.73 -26.43
N LYS A 89 -9.34 -7.85 -25.83
CA LYS A 89 -7.90 -8.09 -25.65
C LYS A 89 -7.48 -8.18 -24.19
N ILE A 90 -8.02 -7.33 -23.33
CA ILE A 90 -7.63 -7.29 -21.91
C ILE A 90 -8.37 -8.36 -21.11
N LEU A 91 -9.71 -8.38 -21.16
CA LEU A 91 -10.55 -9.26 -20.36
C LEU A 91 -10.18 -10.76 -20.49
N PRO A 92 -9.85 -11.32 -21.68
CA PRO A 92 -9.48 -12.72 -21.82
C PRO A 92 -8.16 -13.09 -21.12
N GLY A 93 -7.33 -12.10 -20.79
CA GLY A 93 -6.06 -12.26 -20.11
C GLY A 93 -6.10 -11.98 -18.61
N LEU A 94 -7.26 -11.62 -18.05
CA LEU A 94 -7.38 -11.31 -16.63
C LEU A 94 -7.58 -12.56 -15.79
N VAL A 95 -6.96 -12.59 -14.62
CA VAL A 95 -7.44 -13.43 -13.51
C VAL A 95 -8.62 -12.72 -12.87
N HIS A 96 -9.77 -13.37 -12.78
CA HIS A 96 -10.98 -12.77 -12.21
C HIS A 96 -11.03 -12.90 -10.69
N TRP A 97 -10.29 -12.04 -10.00
CA TRP A 97 -10.12 -12.04 -8.54
C TRP A 97 -11.42 -11.95 -7.73
N THR A 98 -12.45 -11.33 -8.28
CA THR A 98 -13.76 -11.16 -7.63
C THR A 98 -14.76 -12.27 -7.99
N SER A 99 -14.34 -13.26 -8.78
CA SER A 99 -15.14 -14.45 -9.05
C SER A 99 -15.33 -15.26 -7.76
N PRO A 100 -16.54 -15.79 -7.49
CA PRO A 100 -16.76 -16.67 -6.34
C PRO A 100 -16.01 -18.00 -6.44
N TYR A 101 -15.42 -18.30 -7.61
CA TYR A 101 -14.59 -19.48 -7.84
C TYR A 101 -13.08 -19.19 -7.71
N MET A 102 -12.70 -17.96 -7.35
CA MET A 102 -11.31 -17.61 -7.05
C MET A 102 -10.96 -18.06 -5.62
N HIS A 103 -10.12 -19.09 -5.50
CA HIS A 103 -9.68 -19.65 -4.22
C HIS A 103 -8.15 -19.68 -4.07
N ALA A 104 -7.42 -18.98 -4.94
CA ALA A 104 -5.98 -18.80 -4.80
C ALA A 104 -5.66 -17.57 -3.95
N TYR A 105 -4.53 -17.62 -3.22
CA TYR A 105 -4.05 -16.55 -2.33
C TYR A 105 -5.08 -16.16 -1.25
N PHE A 106 -4.92 -14.95 -0.69
CA PHE A 106 -5.97 -14.32 0.10
C PHE A 106 -6.90 -13.49 -0.78
N PRO A 107 -8.18 -13.33 -0.38
CA PRO A 107 -9.15 -12.55 -1.15
C PRO A 107 -8.76 -11.07 -1.28
N ALA A 108 -8.85 -10.51 -2.49
CA ALA A 108 -8.81 -9.07 -2.75
C ALA A 108 -10.20 -8.60 -3.20
N GLN A 109 -11.06 -8.29 -2.23
CA GLN A 109 -12.48 -8.02 -2.48
C GLN A 109 -12.74 -6.55 -2.85
N THR A 110 -13.76 -6.33 -3.68
CA THR A 110 -14.24 -4.99 -4.03
C THR A 110 -15.74 -4.87 -3.76
N SER A 111 -16.22 -3.64 -3.55
CA SER A 111 -17.62 -3.34 -3.25
C SER A 111 -18.08 -2.10 -4.03
N THR A 112 -19.40 -1.96 -4.20
CA THR A 112 -19.96 -0.77 -4.88
C THR A 112 -19.54 0.53 -4.17
N PRO A 113 -19.62 0.66 -2.82
CA PRO A 113 -19.12 1.86 -2.14
C PRO A 113 -17.64 2.13 -2.40
N SER A 114 -16.79 1.09 -2.43
CA SER A 114 -15.36 1.25 -2.70
C SER A 114 -15.09 1.76 -4.12
N ILE A 115 -15.78 1.22 -5.14
CA ILE A 115 -15.64 1.68 -6.54
C ILE A 115 -16.07 3.15 -6.68
N LEU A 116 -17.18 3.54 -6.05
CA LEU A 116 -17.68 4.91 -6.11
C LEU A 116 -16.74 5.88 -5.36
N ALA A 117 -16.20 5.46 -4.21
CA ALA A 117 -15.22 6.25 -3.47
C ALA A 117 -13.92 6.43 -4.27
N GLU A 118 -13.46 5.40 -4.98
CA GLU A 118 -12.28 5.48 -5.86
C GLU A 118 -12.51 6.48 -7.00
N ALA A 119 -13.67 6.43 -7.65
CA ALA A 119 -14.02 7.38 -8.71
C ALA A 119 -14.07 8.84 -8.19
N LEU A 120 -14.62 9.05 -6.99
CA LEU A 120 -14.64 10.36 -6.35
C LEU A 120 -13.23 10.83 -5.95
N SER A 121 -12.41 9.92 -5.39
CA SER A 121 -11.03 10.19 -5.03
C SER A 121 -10.20 10.62 -6.24
N ALA A 122 -10.34 9.90 -7.36
CA ALA A 122 -9.69 10.23 -8.62
C ALA A 122 -10.15 11.57 -9.20
N ALA A 123 -11.42 11.93 -9.06
CA ALA A 123 -11.95 13.22 -9.52
C ALA A 123 -11.44 14.40 -8.69
N ILE A 124 -11.33 14.24 -7.37
CA ILE A 124 -10.80 15.28 -6.47
C ILE A 124 -9.27 15.39 -6.59
N ASN A 125 -8.58 14.25 -6.75
CA ASN A 125 -7.14 14.13 -6.89
C ASN A 125 -6.35 14.92 -5.83
N SER A 126 -6.76 14.80 -4.56
CA SER A 126 -6.14 15.50 -3.44
C SER A 126 -4.79 14.89 -3.07
N ILE A 127 -3.80 15.71 -2.71
CA ILE A 127 -2.48 15.26 -2.26
C ILE A 127 -2.29 15.62 -0.79
N CYS A 128 -2.26 14.62 0.09
CA CYS A 128 -2.33 14.76 1.54
C CYS A 128 -0.97 14.55 2.25
N PHE A 129 0.13 15.10 1.73
CA PHE A 129 1.46 14.91 2.34
C PHE A 129 1.70 15.76 3.59
N THR A 130 0.92 16.82 3.79
CA THR A 130 0.84 17.55 5.06
C THR A 130 -0.61 17.89 5.36
N TRP A 131 -0.93 18.15 6.63
CA TRP A 131 -2.26 18.65 6.99
C TRP A 131 -2.62 19.90 6.19
N ALA A 132 -1.68 20.82 5.96
CA ALA A 132 -1.93 22.06 5.22
C ALA A 132 -2.21 21.85 3.72
N SER A 133 -1.75 20.74 3.12
CA SER A 133 -2.00 20.45 1.70
C SER A 133 -3.41 19.89 1.46
N SER A 134 -3.98 19.20 2.46
CA SER A 134 -5.38 18.74 2.45
C SER A 134 -5.86 18.41 3.87
N PRO A 135 -6.44 19.39 4.59
CA PRO A 135 -6.89 19.19 5.98
C PRO A 135 -7.92 18.07 6.10
N SER A 136 -8.93 18.08 5.23
CA SER A 136 -10.00 17.08 5.25
C SER A 136 -9.49 15.68 4.95
N GLY A 137 -8.49 15.52 4.07
CA GLY A 137 -7.88 14.22 3.80
C GLY A 137 -7.19 13.64 5.03
N THR A 138 -6.40 14.47 5.71
CA THR A 138 -5.67 14.07 6.93
C THR A 138 -6.62 13.75 8.08
N GLU A 139 -7.58 14.66 8.37
CA GLU A 139 -8.49 14.49 9.50
C GLU A 139 -9.46 13.32 9.29
N LEU A 140 -9.96 13.12 8.07
CA LEU A 140 -10.83 11.99 7.77
C LEU A 140 -10.10 10.65 7.93
N GLU A 141 -8.84 10.56 7.51
CA GLU A 141 -8.02 9.36 7.73
C GLU A 141 -7.88 9.07 9.23
N MET A 142 -7.54 10.07 10.05
CA MET A 142 -7.42 9.89 11.51
C MET A 142 -8.72 9.35 12.13
N ILE A 143 -9.87 9.95 11.77
CA ILE A 143 -11.18 9.54 12.29
C ILE A 143 -11.53 8.11 11.87
N VAL A 144 -11.32 7.76 10.60
CA VAL A 144 -11.65 6.44 10.07
C VAL A 144 -10.71 5.37 10.66
N MET A 145 -9.43 5.68 10.86
CA MET A 145 -8.50 4.77 11.53
C MET A 145 -8.88 4.53 12.99
N ASP A 146 -9.36 5.55 13.70
CA ASP A 146 -9.92 5.40 15.05
C ASP A 146 -11.17 4.51 15.06
N TRP A 147 -12.04 4.64 14.05
CA TRP A 147 -13.21 3.76 13.91
C TRP A 147 -12.78 2.31 13.70
N LEU A 148 -11.84 2.08 12.77
CA LEU A 148 -11.35 0.75 12.46
C LEU A 148 -10.69 0.12 13.69
N ALA A 149 -9.81 0.85 14.39
CA ALA A 149 -9.15 0.36 15.59
C ALA A 149 -10.16 -0.10 16.67
N ARG A 150 -11.24 0.66 16.87
CA ARG A 150 -12.34 0.25 17.77
C ARG A 150 -13.13 -0.96 17.25
N MET A 151 -13.35 -1.06 15.94
CA MET A 151 -14.08 -2.18 15.34
C MET A 151 -13.35 -3.52 15.51
N ILE A 152 -12.02 -3.51 15.60
CA ILE A 152 -11.19 -4.69 15.83
C ILE A 152 -10.64 -4.78 17.27
N ASP A 153 -11.23 -4.00 18.19
CA ASP A 153 -10.92 -4.01 19.63
C ASP A 153 -9.42 -3.81 19.96
N LEU A 154 -8.76 -2.92 19.22
CA LEU A 154 -7.39 -2.54 19.55
C LEU A 154 -7.34 -1.66 20.81
N PRO A 155 -6.29 -1.81 21.65
CA PRO A 155 -6.11 -0.98 22.83
C PRO A 155 -6.13 0.53 22.55
N ASP A 156 -6.66 1.32 23.50
CA ASP A 156 -6.81 2.78 23.39
C ASP A 156 -5.53 3.56 23.07
N LYS A 157 -4.35 2.96 23.28
CA LYS A 157 -3.05 3.54 22.89
C LYS A 157 -2.84 3.63 21.38
N PHE A 158 -3.71 3.02 20.57
CA PHE A 158 -3.68 3.09 19.11
C PHE A 158 -4.68 4.10 18.52
N ILE A 159 -5.41 4.83 19.38
CA ILE A 159 -6.45 5.80 19.00
C ILE A 159 -5.87 7.21 18.94
N HIS A 160 -5.98 7.90 17.80
CA HIS A 160 -5.54 9.28 17.60
C HIS A 160 -6.22 10.25 18.56
N ALA A 161 -7.52 10.10 18.79
CA ALA A 161 -8.28 10.96 19.70
C ALA A 161 -7.84 10.82 21.18
N ASN A 162 -7.07 9.78 21.54
CA ASN A 162 -6.58 9.59 22.89
C ASN A 162 -5.29 10.36 23.13
N THR A 163 -5.43 11.58 23.66
CA THR A 163 -4.32 12.50 23.95
C THR A 163 -3.40 12.05 25.10
N SER A 164 -3.73 10.96 25.81
CA SER A 164 -2.86 10.39 26.85
C SER A 164 -1.75 9.52 26.26
N THR A 165 -1.78 9.23 24.97
CA THR A 165 -0.79 8.40 24.27
C THR A 165 -0.30 9.10 22.99
N SER A 166 0.83 8.65 22.46
CA SER A 166 1.40 9.16 21.20
C SER A 166 1.19 8.19 20.03
N GLY A 167 0.18 7.32 20.10
CA GLY A 167 -0.13 6.36 19.05
C GLY A 167 -1.14 6.88 18.02
N GLY A 168 -1.48 6.02 17.07
CA GLY A 168 -2.41 6.32 15.98
C GLY A 168 -2.27 5.31 14.84
N GLY A 169 -3.18 5.38 13.87
CA GLY A 169 -3.16 4.57 12.64
C GLY A 169 -2.98 5.41 11.37
N THR A 170 -2.45 4.81 10.31
CA THR A 170 -2.37 5.44 8.99
C THR A 170 -2.65 4.41 7.90
N ILE A 171 -3.21 4.86 6.78
CA ILE A 171 -3.49 4.03 5.62
C ILE A 171 -2.21 3.91 4.79
N LEU A 172 -1.77 2.67 4.57
CA LEU A 172 -0.63 2.34 3.71
C LEU A 172 -1.09 1.45 2.56
N THR A 173 -0.26 1.37 1.51
CA THR A 173 -0.62 0.64 0.30
C THR A 173 -0.56 -0.88 0.48
N THR A 174 0.32 -1.37 1.36
CA THR A 174 0.50 -2.82 1.59
C THR A 174 0.93 -3.14 3.02
N CYS A 175 0.65 -4.36 3.48
CA CYS A 175 1.22 -4.90 4.72
C CYS A 175 2.76 -5.04 4.65
N SER A 176 3.32 -5.20 3.44
CA SER A 176 4.78 -5.24 3.24
C SER A 176 5.43 -3.90 3.57
N GLU A 177 4.80 -2.79 3.16
CA GLU A 177 5.23 -1.43 3.50
C GLU A 177 5.03 -1.14 5.00
N ALA A 178 3.88 -1.52 5.56
CA ALA A 178 3.61 -1.33 7.00
C ALA A 178 4.66 -2.04 7.87
N THR A 179 5.00 -3.29 7.56
CA THR A 179 6.05 -4.03 8.27
C THR A 179 7.44 -3.45 8.02
N LEU A 180 7.73 -2.91 6.82
CA LEU A 180 8.98 -2.21 6.55
C LEU A 180 9.12 -0.95 7.42
N ASN A 181 8.08 -0.12 7.51
CA ASN A 181 8.07 1.08 8.33
C ASN A 181 8.26 0.73 9.83
N SER A 182 7.57 -0.30 10.31
CA SER A 182 7.72 -0.82 11.68
C SER A 182 9.17 -1.27 11.96
N MET A 183 9.76 -2.07 11.05
CA MET A 183 11.14 -2.55 11.17
C MET A 183 12.16 -1.41 11.11
N MET A 184 11.97 -0.41 10.23
CA MET A 184 12.85 0.75 10.14
C MET A 184 12.81 1.61 11.40
N ALA A 185 11.62 1.83 11.96
CA ALA A 185 11.45 2.57 13.21
C ALA A 185 12.11 1.85 14.38
N ALA A 186 11.89 0.53 14.53
CA ALA A 186 12.52 -0.28 15.56
C ALA A 186 14.05 -0.30 15.43
N ARG A 187 14.56 -0.46 14.20
CA ARG A 187 16.00 -0.39 13.91
C ARG A 187 16.60 0.95 14.34
N LYS A 188 15.98 2.07 13.95
CA LYS A 188 16.50 3.40 14.30
C LYS A 188 16.54 3.60 15.81
N ARG A 189 15.45 3.21 16.51
CA ARG A 189 15.38 3.26 17.97
C ARG A 189 16.46 2.41 18.63
N ALA A 190 16.69 1.19 18.14
CA ALA A 190 17.73 0.30 18.68
C ALA A 190 19.14 0.87 18.50
N ILE A 191 19.44 1.44 17.32
CA ILE A 191 20.72 2.11 17.06
C ILE A 191 20.93 3.28 18.03
N ASP A 192 19.92 4.13 18.21
CA ASP A 192 20.00 5.28 19.11
C ASP A 192 20.21 4.86 20.57
N GLN A 193 19.51 3.81 21.01
CA GLN A 193 19.66 3.28 22.36
C GLN A 193 21.05 2.70 22.60
N LEU A 194 21.59 1.93 21.65
CA LEU A 194 22.94 1.36 21.76
C LEU A 194 24.02 2.45 21.79
N ARG A 195 23.85 3.54 21.02
CA ARG A 195 24.75 4.70 21.10
C ARG A 195 24.78 5.30 22.49
N VAL A 196 23.61 5.49 23.12
CA VAL A 196 23.51 6.06 24.47
C VAL A 196 24.06 5.12 25.54
N MET A 197 23.82 3.81 25.42
CA MET A 197 24.27 2.82 26.42
C MET A 197 25.77 2.55 26.36
N ASN A 198 26.35 2.57 25.15
CA ASN A 198 27.77 2.26 24.91
C ASN A 198 28.52 3.50 24.41
N MET A 199 28.29 4.67 25.01
CA MET A 199 28.89 5.94 24.56
C MET A 199 30.42 5.89 24.43
N ASP A 200 31.12 5.09 25.25
CA ASP A 200 32.59 5.02 25.14
C ASP A 200 33.07 4.09 24.01
N GLU A 201 32.28 3.09 23.58
CA GLU A 201 32.65 2.09 22.56
C GLU A 201 32.02 2.36 21.18
N CYS A 202 30.79 2.86 21.14
CA CYS A 202 29.96 2.97 19.93
C CYS A 202 29.78 4.42 19.44
N TYR A 203 30.26 5.44 20.16
CA TYR A 203 30.01 6.85 19.78
C TYR A 203 30.54 7.21 18.40
N HIS A 204 31.69 6.65 18.01
CA HIS A 204 32.29 6.83 16.69
C HIS A 204 31.93 5.74 15.67
N GLU A 205 31.18 4.70 16.05
CA GLU A 205 30.74 3.67 15.10
C GLU A 205 29.69 4.26 14.13
N SER A 206 29.74 3.85 12.86
CA SER A 206 28.69 4.18 11.90
C SER A 206 27.42 3.38 12.18
N ASP A 207 26.25 3.91 11.81
CA ASP A 207 24.97 3.23 11.95
C ASP A 207 24.98 1.84 11.28
N THR A 208 25.73 1.68 10.19
CA THR A 208 25.88 0.40 9.48
C THR A 208 26.57 -0.66 10.34
N VAL A 209 27.58 -0.29 11.13
CA VAL A 209 28.30 -1.23 12.02
C VAL A 209 27.39 -1.68 13.16
N ILE A 210 26.64 -0.76 13.76
CA ILE A 210 25.66 -1.07 14.80
C ILE A 210 24.55 -1.95 14.22
N ASN A 211 24.05 -1.62 13.02
CA ASN A 211 23.02 -2.39 12.33
C ASN A 211 23.43 -3.84 12.04
N ALA A 212 24.71 -4.11 11.79
CA ALA A 212 25.21 -5.46 11.55
C ALA A 212 25.12 -6.40 12.78
N LYS A 213 25.00 -5.81 13.99
CA LYS A 213 24.79 -6.52 15.27
C LYS A 213 23.31 -6.81 15.53
N LEU A 214 22.39 -6.11 14.86
CA LEU A 214 20.95 -6.23 15.08
C LEU A 214 20.38 -7.53 14.48
N VAL A 215 19.50 -8.18 15.24
CA VAL A 215 18.77 -9.38 14.83
C VAL A 215 17.27 -9.26 15.11
N ALA A 216 16.46 -9.55 14.09
CA ALA A 216 15.01 -9.62 14.13
C ALA A 216 14.54 -11.08 14.05
N TYR A 217 13.34 -11.36 14.58
CA TYR A 217 12.78 -12.71 14.64
C TYR A 217 11.40 -12.78 14.01
N VAL A 218 11.16 -13.88 13.29
CA VAL A 218 9.87 -14.22 12.69
C VAL A 218 9.62 -15.71 12.80
N SER A 219 8.37 -16.12 12.72
CA SER A 219 8.01 -17.51 12.40
C SER A 219 8.62 -17.94 11.05
N GLU A 220 9.05 -19.19 10.92
CA GLU A 220 9.44 -19.76 9.61
C GLU A 220 8.29 -19.79 8.59
N MET A 221 7.06 -19.69 9.07
CA MET A 221 5.83 -19.60 8.27
C MET A 221 5.43 -18.14 7.96
N ALA A 222 6.24 -17.15 8.37
CA ALA A 222 5.96 -15.74 8.14
C ALA A 222 5.96 -15.39 6.64
N HIS A 223 5.21 -14.35 6.29
CA HIS A 223 5.10 -13.89 4.90
C HIS A 223 6.47 -13.48 4.34
N SER A 224 6.71 -13.79 3.06
CA SER A 224 7.98 -13.54 2.36
C SER A 224 8.46 -12.08 2.42
N SER A 225 7.54 -11.12 2.62
CA SER A 225 7.87 -9.71 2.77
C SER A 225 8.79 -9.41 3.94
N LEU A 226 8.77 -10.21 5.01
CA LEU A 226 9.61 -9.97 6.19
C LEU A 226 11.09 -10.20 5.86
N LYS A 227 11.39 -11.27 5.10
CA LYS A 227 12.73 -11.54 4.57
C LYS A 227 13.16 -10.45 3.60
N LYS A 228 12.27 -10.03 2.70
CA LYS A 228 12.53 -8.91 1.77
C LYS A 228 12.86 -7.62 2.53
N ASN A 229 12.09 -7.27 3.55
CA ASN A 229 12.27 -6.06 4.34
C ASN A 229 13.59 -6.09 5.14
N ALA A 230 13.93 -7.23 5.74
CA ALA A 230 15.22 -7.39 6.41
C ALA A 230 16.40 -7.19 5.45
N GLN A 231 16.30 -7.67 4.20
CA GLN A 231 17.31 -7.44 3.18
C GLN A 231 17.42 -5.97 2.79
N ILE A 232 16.29 -5.27 2.60
CA ILE A 232 16.25 -3.83 2.33
C ILE A 232 16.89 -3.04 3.49
N CYS A 233 16.61 -3.44 4.73
CA CYS A 233 17.11 -2.77 5.93
C CYS A 233 18.51 -3.22 6.38
N MET A 234 19.09 -4.24 5.74
CA MET A 234 20.45 -4.77 5.97
C MET A 234 20.71 -5.27 7.40
N PHE A 235 19.71 -5.80 8.10
CA PHE A 235 19.88 -6.47 9.41
C PHE A 235 19.67 -7.98 9.30
N ARG A 236 20.05 -8.72 10.34
CA ARG A 236 19.88 -10.19 10.39
C ARG A 236 18.43 -10.54 10.70
N LEU A 237 17.87 -11.51 9.99
CA LEU A 237 16.54 -12.07 10.28
C LEU A 237 16.67 -13.55 10.58
N GLN A 238 16.15 -13.97 11.74
CA GLN A 238 16.05 -15.37 12.12
C GLN A 238 14.60 -15.85 11.92
N ALA A 239 14.45 -16.85 11.06
CA ALA A 239 13.22 -17.62 10.92
C ALA A 239 13.23 -18.75 11.94
N LEU A 240 12.25 -18.75 12.84
CA LEU A 240 12.19 -19.65 13.99
C LEU A 240 11.20 -20.79 13.73
N PRO A 241 11.54 -22.02 14.19
CA PRO A 241 10.65 -23.15 14.04
C PRO A 241 9.35 -22.91 14.80
N VAL A 242 8.24 -23.34 14.20
CA VAL A 242 6.92 -23.27 14.84
C VAL A 242 6.62 -24.52 15.65
N ASP A 243 5.64 -24.43 16.54
CA ASP A 243 5.09 -25.60 17.24
C ASP A 243 4.40 -26.54 16.24
N GLU A 244 4.74 -27.83 16.26
CA GLU A 244 4.24 -28.81 15.29
C GLU A 244 2.72 -29.03 15.36
N THR A 245 2.10 -28.77 16.51
CA THR A 245 0.66 -29.00 16.72
C THR A 245 -0.17 -27.82 16.21
N THR A 246 0.26 -26.61 16.53
CA THR A 246 -0.48 -25.37 16.25
C THR A 246 0.01 -24.66 14.99
N GLY A 247 1.24 -24.93 14.55
CA GLY A 247 1.91 -24.25 13.46
C GLY A 247 2.24 -22.78 13.76
N GLY A 248 2.17 -22.36 15.03
CA GLY A 248 2.47 -21.01 15.50
C GLY A 248 3.80 -20.93 16.24
N LEU A 249 4.46 -19.77 16.18
CA LEU A 249 5.63 -19.47 16.99
C LEU A 249 5.24 -19.37 18.48
N ARG A 250 6.10 -19.93 19.34
CA ARG A 250 5.95 -19.96 20.80
C ARG A 250 6.95 -19.03 21.47
N GLY A 251 6.58 -18.45 22.61
CA GLY A 251 7.46 -17.57 23.38
C GLY A 251 8.73 -18.29 23.85
N ALA A 252 8.63 -19.55 24.26
CA ALA A 252 9.78 -20.35 24.68
C ALA A 252 10.83 -20.56 23.57
N THR A 253 10.39 -20.71 22.31
CA THR A 253 11.28 -20.84 21.14
C THR A 253 12.00 -19.52 20.87
N LEU A 254 11.24 -18.41 20.88
CA LEU A 254 11.77 -17.06 20.72
C LEU A 254 12.81 -16.73 21.79
N LEU A 255 12.46 -16.90 23.06
CA LEU A 255 13.33 -16.58 24.20
C LEU A 255 14.64 -17.38 24.17
N ARG A 256 14.56 -18.67 23.85
CA ARG A 256 15.76 -19.53 23.70
C ARG A 256 16.68 -19.01 22.61
N GLN A 257 16.13 -18.62 21.46
CA GLN A 257 16.93 -18.12 20.36
C GLN A 257 17.52 -16.73 20.68
N MET A 258 16.75 -15.85 21.33
CA MET A 258 17.25 -14.55 21.79
C MET A 258 18.44 -14.69 22.74
N TYR A 259 18.39 -15.59 23.73
CA TYR A 259 19.53 -15.83 24.63
C TYR A 259 20.76 -16.35 23.89
N LYS A 260 20.58 -17.23 22.90
CA LYS A 260 21.67 -17.72 22.07
C LYS A 260 22.31 -16.57 21.28
N ASP A 261 21.51 -15.73 20.65
CA ASP A 261 22.03 -14.62 19.84
C ASP A 261 22.69 -13.53 20.71
N ILE A 262 22.16 -13.26 21.90
CA ILE A 262 22.82 -12.41 22.91
C ILE A 262 24.19 -12.97 23.29
N SER A 263 24.31 -14.29 23.50
CA SER A 263 25.60 -14.94 23.83
C SER A 263 26.65 -14.81 22.71
N LEU A 264 26.20 -14.57 21.46
CA LEU A 264 27.04 -14.34 20.29
C LEU A 264 27.34 -12.84 20.05
N GLY A 265 26.93 -11.96 20.96
CA GLY A 265 27.11 -10.50 20.84
C GLY A 265 26.15 -9.83 19.86
N LEU A 266 25.06 -10.51 19.47
CA LEU A 266 23.99 -9.92 18.68
C LEU A 266 22.97 -9.22 19.57
N VAL A 267 22.24 -8.28 18.99
CA VAL A 267 21.24 -7.46 19.69
C VAL A 267 19.84 -7.75 19.13
N PRO A 268 19.03 -8.54 19.85
CA PRO A 268 17.59 -8.64 19.60
C PRO A 268 16.94 -7.25 19.58
N PHE A 269 16.21 -6.91 18.52
CA PHE A 269 15.55 -5.60 18.43
C PHE A 269 14.13 -5.60 17.88
N TYR A 270 13.70 -6.69 17.25
CA TYR A 270 12.39 -6.76 16.59
C TYR A 270 11.86 -8.18 16.51
N VAL A 271 10.55 -8.33 16.71
CA VAL A 271 9.82 -9.58 16.50
C VAL A 271 8.57 -9.25 15.68
N CYS A 272 8.27 -10.03 14.66
CA CYS A 272 6.96 -10.00 14.02
C CYS A 272 6.23 -11.32 14.28
N ALA A 273 5.18 -11.23 15.10
CA ALA A 273 4.18 -12.27 15.28
C ALA A 273 3.16 -12.18 14.14
N THR A 274 2.87 -13.30 13.50
CA THR A 274 1.93 -13.42 12.39
C THR A 274 0.60 -13.99 12.90
N LEU A 275 -0.47 -13.24 12.72
CA LEU A 275 -1.84 -13.70 12.97
C LEU A 275 -2.48 -14.07 11.62
N GLY A 276 -2.45 -15.36 11.28
CA GLY A 276 -2.89 -15.87 9.98
C GLY A 276 -1.75 -15.95 8.97
N THR A 277 -0.91 -16.99 9.07
CA THR A 277 0.17 -17.25 8.10
C THR A 277 -0.37 -17.54 6.70
N THR A 278 0.39 -17.18 5.66
CA THR A 278 -0.07 -17.30 4.26
C THR A 278 -0.28 -18.74 3.82
N GLY A 279 0.53 -19.68 4.32
CA GLY A 279 0.45 -21.08 3.91
C GLY A 279 -0.79 -21.78 4.47
N CYS A 280 -0.99 -21.71 5.79
CA CYS A 280 -1.98 -22.53 6.50
C CYS A 280 -2.89 -21.74 7.44
N CYS A 281 -2.84 -20.40 7.44
CA CYS A 281 -3.60 -19.54 8.35
C CYS A 281 -3.37 -19.89 9.84
N THR A 282 -2.13 -20.19 10.21
CA THR A 282 -1.74 -20.44 11.60
C THR A 282 -1.49 -19.13 12.33
N PHE A 283 -1.52 -19.17 13.66
CA PHE A 283 -1.41 -17.99 14.52
C PHE A 283 -0.24 -18.17 15.47
N ASP A 284 0.68 -17.21 15.48
CA ASP A 284 1.73 -17.12 16.50
C ASP A 284 1.11 -16.78 17.86
N HIS A 285 1.68 -17.29 18.95
CA HIS A 285 1.13 -17.14 20.30
C HIS A 285 1.51 -15.77 20.87
N LEU A 286 0.70 -14.76 20.52
CA LEU A 286 0.99 -13.36 20.83
C LEU A 286 1.16 -13.10 22.34
N ASP A 287 0.34 -13.73 23.19
CA ASP A 287 0.42 -13.56 24.65
C ASP A 287 1.78 -14.03 25.18
N GLU A 288 2.28 -15.16 24.70
CA GLU A 288 3.60 -15.67 25.08
C GLU A 288 4.72 -14.78 24.55
N ILE A 289 4.62 -14.29 23.31
CA ILE A 289 5.64 -13.47 22.65
C ILE A 289 5.76 -12.09 23.30
N CYS A 290 4.66 -11.51 23.79
CA CYS A 290 4.71 -10.20 24.44
C CYS A 290 5.41 -10.24 25.82
N ASP A 291 5.42 -11.39 26.48
CA ASP A 291 5.99 -11.60 27.81
C ASP A 291 7.48 -12.02 27.80
N THR A 292 8.07 -12.28 26.61
CA THR A 292 9.50 -12.65 26.45
C THR A 292 10.43 -11.45 26.47
#